data_AF-A0A953JXY4-F1
#
_entry.id   AF-A0A953JXY4-F1
#
_cell.length_a   1.000
_cell.length_b   1.000
_cell.length_c   1.000
_cell.angle_alpha   90.00
_cell.angle_beta   90.00
_cell.angle_gamma   90.00
#
_symmetry.space_group_name_H-M   'P 1'
#
loop_
_entity.id
_entity.type
_entity.pdbx_description
1 polymer ?
#
loop_
_entity_poly.entity_id
_entity_poly.type
_entity_poly.pdbx_seq_one_letter_code
_entity_poly.pdbx_strand_id
1 'polypeptide(L)'
;MEDIFRITNYYDHPSDENYIVVHYLKEEQSKLFKSYLEEEKISFEDFVDTDGANPIYLFAIHRRHRRKIEHLNFLTLGKTRSPFVPNKTFRWFLILLFFLIIILSLIGYYSKVG
;
A
#
# COMPACT_ATOMS: atom_id res chain seq x y z
N MET A 1 19.09 10.21 -13.21
CA MET A 1 18.41 9.47 -12.15
C MET A 1 17.86 8.22 -12.80
N GLU A 2 18.48 7.07 -12.56
CA GLU A 2 17.99 5.80 -13.12
C GLU A 2 16.70 5.43 -12.39
N ASP A 3 15.58 5.59 -13.09
CA ASP A 3 14.31 4.98 -12.78
C ASP A 3 14.47 3.46 -12.86
N ILE A 4 15.01 2.89 -11.79
CA ILE A 4 14.80 1.48 -11.50
C ILE A 4 13.30 1.40 -11.22
N PHE A 5 12.55 0.80 -12.14
CA PHE A 5 11.16 0.39 -11.91
C PHE A 5 11.08 -0.42 -10.61
N ARG A 6 10.87 0.26 -9.49
CA ARG A 6 10.79 -0.35 -8.17
C ARG A 6 9.35 -0.71 -7.93
N ILE A 7 9.09 -2.02 -7.96
CA ILE A 7 7.77 -2.59 -7.71
C ILE A 7 7.30 -2.26 -6.29
N THR A 8 8.24 -2.10 -5.35
CA THR A 8 8.00 -1.74 -3.96
C THR A 8 8.36 -0.29 -3.69
N ASN A 9 7.62 0.33 -2.76
CA ASN A 9 7.85 1.70 -2.34
C ASN A 9 8.96 1.85 -1.27
N TYR A 10 9.85 0.87 -1.15
CA TYR A 10 10.99 0.91 -0.23
C TYR A 10 12.22 0.18 -0.82
N TYR A 11 13.42 0.60 -0.42
CA TYR A 11 14.70 0.10 -0.91
C TYR A 11 15.86 0.48 0.02
N ASP A 12 17.02 -0.19 -0.13
CA ASP A 12 18.24 0.19 0.60
C ASP A 12 18.83 1.48 0.03
N HIS A 13 19.26 2.41 0.91
CA HIS A 13 19.74 3.72 0.49
C HIS A 13 20.99 3.60 -0.41
N PRO A 14 21.03 4.24 -1.59
CA PRO A 14 22.04 3.97 -2.62
C PRO A 14 23.46 4.36 -2.20
N SER A 15 23.59 5.36 -1.32
CA SER A 15 24.89 5.86 -0.85
C SER A 15 25.24 5.44 0.57
N ASP A 16 24.31 4.85 1.32
CA ASP A 16 24.52 4.46 2.73
C ASP A 16 23.72 3.19 3.06
N GLU A 17 24.41 2.05 3.10
CA GLU A 17 23.78 0.75 3.34
C GLU A 17 23.16 0.59 4.74
N ASN A 18 23.41 1.53 5.66
CA ASN A 18 22.81 1.52 6.99
C ASN A 18 21.38 2.06 7.00
N TYR A 19 20.90 2.62 5.90
CA TYR A 19 19.58 3.22 5.81
C TYR A 19 18.71 2.52 4.77
N ILE A 20 17.41 2.50 5.07
CA ILE A 20 16.35 2.10 4.16
C ILE A 20 15.57 3.35 3.82
N VAL A 21 15.28 3.53 2.54
CA VAL A 21 14.42 4.59 2.05
C VAL A 21 13.04 4.03 1.80
N VAL A 22 12.02 4.68 2.36
CA VAL A 22 10.61 4.48 2.01
C VAL A 22 10.13 5.73 1.29
N HIS A 23 9.39 5.56 0.20
CA HIS A 23 8.84 6.67 -0.57
C HIS A 23 7.33 6.59 -0.73
N TYR A 24 6.68 7.75 -0.87
CA TYR A 24 5.26 7.87 -1.16
C TYR A 24 5.00 8.97 -2.18
N LEU A 25 4.02 8.75 -3.05
CA LEU A 25 3.54 9.76 -4.02
C LEU A 25 2.33 10.54 -3.50
N LYS A 26 1.70 10.08 -2.42
CA LYS A 26 0.54 10.71 -1.80
C LYS A 26 0.90 11.28 -0.45
N GLU A 27 0.56 12.53 -0.23
CA GLU A 27 0.79 13.21 1.05
C GLU A 27 0.11 12.49 2.22
N GLU A 28 -1.11 11.97 2.02
CA GLU A 28 -1.84 11.21 3.03
C GLU A 28 -1.06 9.99 3.54
N GLN A 29 -0.39 9.27 2.63
CA GLN A 29 0.43 8.11 2.98
C GLN A 29 1.67 8.53 3.77
N SER A 30 2.32 9.61 3.32
CA SER A 30 3.47 10.20 3.99
C SER A 30 3.14 10.61 5.43
N LYS A 31 2.03 11.34 5.63
CA LYS A 31 1.56 11.78 6.96
C LYS A 31 1.26 10.61 7.89
N LEU A 32 0.56 9.58 7.38
CA LEU A 32 0.22 8.40 8.17
C LEU A 32 1.46 7.57 8.54
N PHE A 33 2.41 7.43 7.61
CA PHE A 33 3.65 6.73 7.90
C PHE A 33 4.51 7.48 8.92
N LYS A 34 4.61 8.80 8.80
CA LYS A 34 5.30 9.66 9.77
C LYS A 34 4.72 9.50 11.17
N SER A 35 3.39 9.50 11.32
CA SER A 35 2.76 9.29 12.63
C SER A 35 3.12 7.93 13.22
N TYR A 36 3.19 6.86 12.42
CA TYR A 36 3.64 5.55 12.91
C TYR A 36 5.09 5.53 13.38
N LEU A 37 5.99 6.23 12.69
CA LEU A 37 7.39 6.32 13.12
C LEU A 37 7.52 7.07 14.44
N GLU A 38 6.76 8.17 14.61
CA GLU A 38 6.71 8.98 15.82
C GLU A 38 6.12 8.19 17.01
N GLU A 39 4.99 7.51 16.80
CA GLU A 39 4.34 6.64 17.80
C GLU A 39 5.29 5.53 18.30
N GLU A 40 6.03 4.92 17.37
CA GLU A 40 6.97 3.84 17.65
C GLU A 40 8.36 4.32 18.09
N LYS A 41 8.56 5.63 18.22
CA LYS A 41 9.81 6.30 18.61
C LYS A 41 11.00 5.88 17.74
N ILE A 42 10.78 5.70 16.44
CA ILE A 42 11.80 5.38 15.45
C ILE A 42 12.37 6.68 14.92
N SER A 43 13.69 6.89 15.01
CA SER A 43 14.36 8.03 14.38
C SER A 43 14.39 7.88 12.87
N PHE A 44 14.09 8.96 12.15
CA PHE A 44 14.07 9.02 10.70
C PHE A 44 14.49 10.41 10.20
N GLU A 45 14.89 10.48 8.94
CA GLU A 45 15.04 11.72 8.18
C GLU A 45 13.94 11.77 7.11
N ASP A 46 13.25 12.91 7.00
CA ASP A 46 12.25 13.13 5.97
C ASP A 46 12.73 14.18 4.95
N PHE A 47 12.42 13.92 3.68
CA PHE A 47 12.72 14.82 2.57
C PHE A 47 11.56 14.82 1.58
N VAL A 48 11.24 15.99 1.02
CA VAL A 48 10.24 16.11 -0.04
C VAL A 48 10.97 16.52 -1.30
N ASP A 49 11.07 15.59 -2.24
CA ASP A 49 11.62 15.87 -3.56
C ASP A 49 10.53 16.53 -4.41
N THR A 50 10.77 17.79 -4.79
CA THR A 50 9.88 18.60 -5.62
C THR A 50 10.44 18.86 -7.01
N ASP A 51 11.54 18.22 -7.39
CA ASP A 51 12.21 18.46 -8.67
C ASP A 51 11.45 17.82 -9.85
N GLY A 52 10.56 16.86 -9.56
CA GLY A 52 9.69 16.20 -10.53
C GLY A 52 8.33 16.87 -10.75
N ALA A 53 7.53 16.30 -11.67
CA ALA A 53 6.17 16.78 -11.95
C ALA A 53 5.20 16.62 -10.77
N ASN A 54 5.48 15.68 -9.86
CA ASN A 54 4.72 15.46 -8.64
C ASN A 54 5.69 15.32 -7.46
N PRO A 55 5.34 15.81 -6.27
CA PRO A 55 6.19 15.68 -5.09
C PRO A 55 6.33 14.21 -4.68
N ILE A 56 7.55 13.82 -4.31
CA ILE A 56 7.85 12.49 -3.75
C ILE A 56 8.27 12.68 -2.30
N TYR A 57 7.57 12.02 -1.39
CA TYR A 57 7.87 12.05 0.04
C TYR A 57 8.79 10.90 0.39
N LEU A 58 9.97 11.19 0.92
CA LEU A 58 11.04 10.24 1.19
C LEU A 58 11.32 10.19 2.69
N PHE A 59 11.56 8.98 3.20
CA PHE A 59 11.94 8.72 4.59
C PHE A 59 13.16 7.81 4.61
N ALA A 60 14.28 8.29 5.16
CA ALA A 60 15.46 7.48 5.42
C ALA A 60 15.46 7.01 6.89
N ILE A 61 15.53 5.69 7.09
CA ILE A 61 15.42 5.08 8.42
C ILE A 61 16.50 4.03 8.60
N HIS A 62 17.11 3.97 9.78
CA HIS A 62 18.17 3.02 10.07
C HIS A 62 17.71 1.56 9.92
N ARG A 63 18.51 0.77 9.18
CA ARG A 63 18.23 -0.62 8.75
C ARG A 63 17.98 -1.59 9.90
N ARG A 64 18.50 -1.29 11.10
CA ARG A 64 18.18 -2.04 12.34
C ARG A 64 16.68 -2.23 12.58
N HIS A 65 15.85 -1.31 12.07
CA HIS A 65 14.40 -1.32 12.21
C HIS A 65 13.66 -1.92 11.01
N ARG A 66 14.36 -2.54 10.04
CA ARG A 66 13.82 -3.02 8.75
C ARG A 66 12.47 -3.72 8.83
N ARG A 67 12.38 -4.76 9.66
CA ARG A 67 11.13 -5.54 9.82
C ARG A 67 9.96 -4.69 10.28
N LYS A 68 10.23 -3.74 11.18
CA LYS A 68 9.21 -2.84 11.73
C LYS A 68 8.79 -1.80 10.69
N ILE A 69 9.75 -1.25 9.95
CA ILE A 69 9.51 -0.32 8.84
C ILE A 69 8.64 -0.96 7.76
N GLU A 70 8.98 -2.18 7.34
CA GLU A 70 8.19 -2.93 6.35
C GLU A 70 6.76 -3.13 6.82
N HIS A 71 6.57 -3.53 8.08
CA HIS A 71 5.25 -3.70 8.67
C HIS A 71 4.45 -2.39 8.67
N LEU A 72 5.03 -1.30 9.16
CA LEU A 72 4.38 0.02 9.19
C LEU A 72 4.06 0.53 7.78
N ASN A 73 4.95 0.30 6.82
CA ASN A 73 4.73 0.64 5.42
C ASN A 73 3.53 -0.14 4.84
N PHE A 74 3.45 -1.46 5.09
CA PHE A 74 2.30 -2.25 4.68
C PHE A 74 0.99 -1.79 5.34
N LEU A 75 1.03 -1.39 6.61
CA LEU A 75 -0.14 -0.82 7.30
C LEU A 75 -0.58 0.49 6.66
N THR A 76 0.36 1.40 6.36
CA THR A 76 0.08 2.67 5.68
C THR A 76 -0.57 2.42 4.32
N LEU A 77 0.01 1.54 3.50
CA LEU A 77 -0.54 1.20 2.18
C LEU A 77 -1.92 0.54 2.31
N GLY A 78 -2.12 -0.32 3.30
CA GLY A 78 -3.40 -0.98 3.55
C GLY A 78 -4.51 -0.01 3.95
N LYS A 79 -4.22 0.93 4.86
CA LYS A 79 -5.21 1.90 5.36
C LYS A 79 -5.59 2.97 4.33
N THR A 80 -4.65 3.35 3.46
CA THR A 80 -4.86 4.37 2.42
C THR A 80 -5.31 3.79 1.07
N ARG A 81 -5.45 2.46 0.98
CA ARG A 81 -5.90 1.80 -0.24
C ARG A 81 -7.36 2.15 -0.51
N SER A 82 -7.63 2.61 -1.72
CA SER A 82 -9.01 2.75 -2.19
C SER A 82 -9.68 1.36 -2.28
N PRO A 83 -10.96 1.24 -1.89
CA PRO A 83 -11.69 -0.01 -2.09
C PRO A 83 -11.68 -0.40 -3.57
N PHE A 84 -11.59 -1.69 -3.87
CA PHE A 84 -11.48 -2.22 -5.23
C PHE A 84 -12.59 -1.71 -6.17
N VAL A 85 -13.81 -1.54 -5.64
CA VAL A 85 -14.93 -0.91 -6.36
C VAL A 85 -15.35 0.35 -5.62
N PRO A 86 -14.87 1.55 -5.98
CA PRO A 86 -15.16 2.78 -5.24
C PRO A 86 -16.65 3.07 -5.10
N ASN A 87 -17.45 2.88 -6.17
CA ASN A 87 -18.89 3.12 -6.16
C ASN A 87 -19.63 2.07 -5.31
N LYS A 88 -20.28 2.52 -4.24
CA LYS A 88 -21.00 1.65 -3.28
C LYS A 88 -22.14 0.87 -3.93
N THR A 89 -22.93 1.52 -4.80
CA THR A 89 -24.06 0.90 -5.49
C THR A 89 -23.58 -0.19 -6.43
N PHE A 90 -22.56 0.10 -7.25
CA PHE A 90 -22.00 -0.87 -8.17
C PHE A 90 -21.33 -2.04 -7.45
N ARG A 91 -20.68 -1.77 -6.31
CA ARG A 91 -20.09 -2.82 -5.46
C ARG A 91 -21.13 -3.83 -4.99
N TRP A 92 -22.28 -3.37 -4.48
CA TRP A 92 -23.36 -4.26 -4.04
C TRP A 92 -24.04 -4.99 -5.20
N PHE A 93 -24.19 -4.32 -6.35
CA PHE A 93 -24.69 -4.96 -7.57
C PHE A 93 -23.82 -6.15 -7.98
N LEU A 94 -22.49 -5.97 -8.01
CA LEU A 94 -21.56 -7.06 -8.34
C LEU A 94 -21.65 -8.22 -7.34
N ILE A 95 -21.69 -7.92 -6.04
CA ILE A 95 -21.83 -8.95 -5.00
C ILE A 95 -23.10 -9.79 -5.22
N LEU A 96 -24.23 -9.13 -5.48
CA LEU A 96 -25.50 -9.80 -5.72
C LEU A 96 -25.48 -10.63 -7.01
N LEU A 97 -24.87 -10.11 -8.07
CA LEU A 97 -24.73 -10.81 -9.34
C LEU A 97 -23.93 -12.12 -9.18
N PHE A 98 -22.77 -12.06 -8.52
CA PHE A 98 -21.95 -13.26 -8.28
C PHE A 98 -22.66 -14.25 -7.35
N PHE A 99 -23.35 -13.77 -6.32
CA PHE A 99 -24.14 -14.62 -5.44
C PHE A 99 -25.24 -15.37 -6.22
N LEU A 100 -25.93 -14.68 -7.14
CA LEU A 100 -26.94 -15.30 -8.01
C LEU A 100 -26.32 -16.36 -8.93
N ILE A 101 -25.17 -16.08 -9.53
CA ILE A 101 -24.45 -17.05 -10.38
C ILE A 101 -24.10 -18.30 -9.58
N ILE A 102 -23.64 -18.15 -8.33
CA ILE A 102 -23.33 -19.29 -7.45
C ILE A 102 -24.59 -20.10 -7.15
N ILE A 103 -25.71 -19.44 -6.81
CA ILE A 103 -27.00 -20.12 -6.57
C ILE A 103 -27.45 -20.89 -7.82
N LEU A 104 -27.44 -20.25 -8.99
CA LEU A 104 -27.83 -20.89 -10.24
C LEU A 104 -26.92 -22.08 -10.57
N SER A 105 -25.62 -21.97 -10.30
CA SER A 105 -24.66 -23.06 -10.49
C SER A 105 -24.96 -24.24 -9.56
N LEU A 106 -25.30 -23.98 -8.30
CA LEU A 106 -25.68 -25.02 -7.34
C LEU A 106 -27.00 -25.70 -7.75
N ILE A 107 -28.02 -24.93 -8.14
CA ILE A 107 -29.28 -25.48 -8.63
C ILE A 107 -29.04 -26.35 -9.86
N GLY A 108 -28.27 -25.86 -10.83
CA GLY A 108 -27.91 -26.60 -12.04
C GLY A 108 -27.15 -27.89 -11.73
N TYR A 109 -26.25 -27.86 -10.74
CA TYR A 109 -25.54 -29.05 -10.26
C TYR A 109 -26.50 -30.10 -9.69
N TYR A 110 -27.37 -29.70 -8.74
CA TYR A 110 -28.31 -30.64 -8.12
C TYR A 110 -29.41 -31.13 -9.07
N SER A 111 -29.90 -30.28 -9.97
CA SER A 111 -30.88 -30.64 -10.99
C SER A 111 -30.36 -31.63 -12.04
N LYS A 112 -29.03 -31.78 -12.18
CA LYS A 112 -28.41 -32.72 -13.11
C LYS A 112 -28.01 -34.05 -12.44
N VAL A 113 -28.05 -34.12 -11.11
CA VAL A 113 -27.63 -35.28 -10.30
C VAL A 113 -28.83 -36.09 -9.77
N GLY A 114 -30.05 -35.56 -9.82
CA GLY A 114 -31.31 -36.30 -9.57
C GLY A 114 -32.02 -36.68 -10.85
#